data_AF-A0A0B1SLH5-F1
#
_entry.id   AF-A0A0B1SLH5-F1
#
_cell.length_a   1.000
_cell.length_b   1.000
_cell.length_c   1.000
_cell.angle_alpha   90.00
_cell.angle_beta   90.00
_cell.angle_gamma   90.00
#
_symmetry.space_group_name_H-M   'P 1'
#
loop_
_entity.id
_entity.type
_entity.pdbx_description
1 polymer ?
#
loop_
_entity_poly.entity_id
_entity_poly.type
_entity_poly.pdbx_seq_one_letter_code
_entity_poly.pdbx_strand_id
1 'polypeptide(L)'
;MLWNTVDPSVVKILQREITYISPEHRRKDMANYLIHLGLHFESSKNEGVQRISSAACSLANQKLLVKNSYVYLARPEYKLEM
;
A
#
# COMPACT_ATOMS: atom_id res chain seq x y z
N MET A 1 -4.79 7.14 -21.59
CA MET A 1 -3.99 5.94 -21.89
C MET A 1 -3.75 5.18 -20.59
N LEU A 2 -4.57 4.17 -20.29
CA LEU A 2 -4.44 3.39 -19.04
C LEU A 2 -3.56 2.13 -19.19
N TRP A 3 -3.30 1.71 -20.44
CA TRP A 3 -2.69 0.43 -20.76
C TRP A 3 -1.16 0.44 -20.88
N ASN A 4 -0.51 1.62 -20.88
CA ASN A 4 0.95 1.75 -20.95
C ASN A 4 1.63 1.74 -19.58
N THR A 5 0.86 1.61 -18.49
CA THR A 5 1.36 1.64 -17.10
C THR A 5 1.43 0.25 -16.48
N VAL A 6 0.87 -0.77 -17.15
CA VAL A 6 0.88 -2.15 -16.68
C VAL A 6 2.14 -2.80 -17.22
N ASP A 7 3.10 -3.03 -16.33
CA ASP A 7 4.26 -3.86 -16.64
C ASP A 7 3.76 -5.29 -16.90
N PRO A 8 3.80 -5.81 -18.15
CA PRO A 8 3.27 -7.12 -18.49
C PRO A 8 4.06 -8.27 -17.85
N SER A 9 5.24 -7.97 -17.29
CA SER A 9 5.98 -8.94 -16.48
C SER A 9 5.38 -9.13 -15.09
N VAL A 10 4.52 -8.20 -14.63
CA VAL A 10 3.89 -8.24 -13.31
C VAL A 10 2.53 -8.94 -13.38
N VAL A 11 2.47 -10.19 -12.94
CA VAL A 11 1.29 -11.06 -12.98
C VAL A 11 0.41 -10.91 -11.74
N LYS A 12 1.02 -10.64 -10.57
CA LYS A 12 0.27 -10.56 -9.29
C LYS A 12 0.82 -9.47 -8.37
N ILE A 13 -0.05 -8.55 -7.98
CA ILE A 13 0.21 -7.48 -7.01
C ILE A 13 -0.74 -7.66 -5.84
N LEU A 14 -0.23 -7.51 -4.62
CA LEU A 14 -1.05 -7.47 -3.43
C LEU A 14 -1.34 -6.02 -3.04
N GLN A 15 -2.60 -5.60 -3.10
CA GLN A 15 -3.00 -4.29 -2.61
C GLN A 15 -3.35 -4.37 -1.12
N ARG A 16 -2.79 -3.46 -0.34
CA ARG A 16 -3.02 -3.39 1.11
C ARG A 16 -3.24 -1.97 1.57
N GLU A 17 -4.24 -1.76 2.40
CA GLU A 17 -4.61 -0.44 2.89
C GLU A 17 -4.89 -0.49 4.38
N ILE A 18 -4.34 0.45 5.13
CA ILE A 18 -4.79 0.72 6.51
C ILE A 18 -5.81 1.83 6.45
N THR A 19 -7.08 1.44 6.55
CA THR A 19 -8.20 2.39 6.45
C THR A 19 -8.44 3.12 7.75
N TYR A 20 -8.34 2.41 8.89
CA TYR A 20 -8.71 2.97 10.18
C TYR A 20 -8.02 2.27 11.36
N ILE A 21 -7.71 3.05 12.40
CA ILE A 21 -7.31 2.55 13.71
C ILE A 21 -8.13 3.31 14.76
N SER A 22 -8.80 2.55 15.61
CA SER A 22 -9.64 3.11 16.67
C SER A 22 -8.83 4.00 17.61
N PRO A 23 -9.33 5.18 18.04
CA PRO A 23 -8.62 6.15 18.87
C PRO A 23 -7.88 5.55 20.08
N GLU A 24 -8.54 4.64 20.80
CA GLU A 24 -8.04 3.94 21.99
C GLU A 24 -6.83 3.03 21.73
N HIS A 25 -6.59 2.69 20.47
CA HIS A 25 -5.47 1.88 20.01
C HIS A 25 -4.43 2.68 19.21
N ARG A 26 -4.64 3.99 19.00
CA ARG A 26 -3.64 4.84 18.34
C ARG A 26 -2.40 5.04 19.23
N ARG A 27 -1.29 5.45 18.61
CA ARG A 27 0.03 5.69 19.25
C ARG A 27 0.66 4.48 19.93
N LYS A 28 0.07 3.29 19.82
CA LYS A 28 0.63 2.00 20.28
C LYS A 28 1.37 1.26 19.17
N ASP A 29 1.87 2.00 18.17
CA ASP A 29 2.52 1.47 16.97
C ASP A 29 1.69 0.48 16.13
N MET A 30 0.37 0.41 16.38
CA MET A 30 -0.55 -0.54 15.73
C MET A 30 -0.51 -0.44 14.20
N ALA A 31 -0.33 0.75 13.64
CA ALA A 31 -0.22 0.93 12.20
C ALA A 31 1.01 0.23 11.60
N ASN A 32 2.15 0.25 12.31
CA ASN A 32 3.38 -0.43 11.87
C ASN A 32 3.27 -1.94 12.00
N TYR A 33 2.51 -2.44 12.97
CA TYR A 33 2.20 -3.86 13.04
C TYR A 33 1.23 -4.30 11.93
N LEU A 34 0.12 -3.57 11.76
CA LEU A 34 -0.96 -3.91 10.84
C LEU A 34 -0.57 -3.81 9.37
N ILE A 35 0.45 -3.04 8.99
CA ILE A 35 0.90 -2.94 7.59
C ILE A 35 1.53 -4.25 7.10
N HIS A 36 2.10 -5.06 7.99
CA HIS A 36 2.76 -6.33 7.67
C HIS A 36 2.10 -7.57 8.27
N LEU A 37 1.06 -7.40 9.09
CA LEU A 37 0.33 -8.52 9.69
C LEU A 37 -0.10 -9.55 8.63
N GLY A 38 0.33 -10.80 8.76
CA GLY A 38 0.00 -11.87 7.81
C GLY A 38 0.74 -11.80 6.47
N LEU A 39 1.69 -10.87 6.27
CA LEU A 39 2.60 -10.92 5.13
C LEU A 39 3.76 -11.85 5.42
N HIS A 40 3.72 -13.01 4.78
CA HIS A 40 4.83 -13.94 4.71
C HIS A 40 5.54 -13.74 3.37
N PHE A 41 6.51 -12.82 3.32
CA PHE A 41 7.14 -12.38 2.07
C PHE A 41 7.65 -13.54 1.20
N GLU A 42 8.24 -14.57 1.81
CA GLU A 42 8.72 -15.75 1.08
C GLU A 42 7.58 -16.58 0.49
N SER A 43 6.50 -16.82 1.25
CA SER A 43 5.31 -17.50 0.73
C SER A 43 4.65 -16.69 -0.40
N SER A 44 4.53 -15.37 -0.21
CA SER A 44 3.97 -14.48 -1.24
C SER A 44 4.77 -14.53 -2.54
N LYS A 45 6.11 -14.57 -2.47
CA LYS A 45 6.97 -14.74 -3.65
C LYS A 45 6.74 -16.09 -4.33
N ASN A 46 6.63 -17.18 -3.56
CA ASN A 46 6.36 -18.52 -4.09
C ASN A 46 4.98 -18.61 -4.79
N GLU A 47 4.01 -17.82 -4.34
CA GLU A 47 2.71 -17.65 -5.00
C GLU A 47 2.72 -16.66 -6.18
N GLY A 48 3.89 -16.20 -6.61
CA GLY A 48 4.06 -15.30 -7.74
C GLY A 48 3.71 -13.84 -7.46
N VAL A 49 3.53 -13.42 -6.20
CA VAL A 49 3.33 -12.01 -5.86
C VAL A 49 4.65 -11.26 -6.06
N GLN A 50 4.65 -10.28 -6.95
CA GLN A 50 5.87 -9.54 -7.29
C GLN A 50 5.97 -8.21 -6.57
N ARG A 51 4.83 -7.61 -6.20
CA ARG A 51 4.78 -6.29 -5.57
C ARG A 51 3.65 -6.20 -4.54
N ILE A 52 3.85 -5.33 -3.56
CA ILE A 52 2.80 -4.88 -2.65
C ILE A 52 2.54 -3.41 -2.94
N SER A 53 1.28 -3.04 -3.10
CA SER A 53 0.85 -1.67 -3.37
C SER A 53 -0.10 -1.17 -2.29
N SER A 54 -0.16 0.15 -2.13
CA SER A 54 -1.08 0.80 -1.20
C SER A 54 -1.48 2.17 -1.74
N ALA A 55 -2.73 2.57 -1.50
CA ALA A 55 -3.21 3.92 -1.75
C ALA A 55 -3.36 4.66 -0.41
N ALA A 56 -2.90 5.91 -0.36
CA ALA A 56 -2.98 6.72 0.85
C ALA A 56 -3.35 8.17 0.54
N CYS A 57 -4.55 8.58 0.95
CA CYS A 57 -5.00 9.97 0.90
C CYS A 57 -4.52 10.78 2.11
N SER A 58 -4.37 10.16 3.28
CA SER A 58 -3.98 10.86 4.50
C SER A 58 -2.46 10.98 4.63
N LEU A 59 -1.99 12.12 5.15
CA LEU A 59 -0.56 12.34 5.43
C LEU A 59 -0.01 11.31 6.43
N ALA A 60 -0.83 10.87 7.39
CA ALA A 60 -0.45 9.86 8.37
C ALA A 60 -0.13 8.51 7.69
N ASN A 61 -1.00 8.05 6.77
CA ASN A 61 -0.75 6.82 6.02
C ASN A 61 0.43 6.96 5.07
N GLN A 62 0.58 8.10 4.38
CA GLN A 62 1.75 8.35 3.53
C GLN A 62 3.06 8.23 4.32
N LYS A 63 3.13 8.84 5.50
CA LYS A 63 4.30 8.72 6.40
C LYS A 63 4.54 7.29 6.87
N LEU A 64 3.47 6.56 7.19
CA LEU A 64 3.56 5.15 7.56
C LEU A 64 4.16 4.30 6.44
N LEU A 65 3.66 4.48 5.20
CA LEU A 65 4.13 3.75 4.03
C LEU A 65 5.62 4.02 3.77
N VAL A 66 6.03 5.29 3.76
CA VAL A 66 7.44 5.68 3.59
C VAL A 66 8.34 5.06 4.67
N LYS A 67 7.88 5.06 5.94
CA LYS A 67 8.61 4.41 7.04
C LYS A 67 8.80 2.90 6.82
N ASN A 68 7.90 2.26 6.08
CA ASN A 68 7.92 0.83 5.77
C ASN A 68 8.45 0.54 4.35
N SER A 69 9.31 1.41 3.83
CA SER A 69 10.03 1.23 2.55
C SER A 69 9.13 1.18 1.30
N TYR A 70 7.88 1.64 1.39
CA TYR A 70 7.07 1.85 0.19
C TYR A 70 7.60 3.06 -0.57
N VAL A 71 7.65 2.94 -1.90
CA VAL A 71 8.06 4.00 -2.80
C VAL A 71 6.82 4.66 -3.40
N TYR A 72 6.80 5.98 -3.43
CA TYR A 72 5.75 6.74 -4.09
C TYR A 72 5.83 6.53 -5.61
N LEU A 73 4.73 6.05 -6.21
CA LEU A 73 4.67 5.77 -7.64
C LEU A 73 3.98 6.88 -8.43
N ALA A 74 2.81 7.33 -7.97
CA ALA A 74 2.03 8.35 -8.66
C ALA A 74 0.99 8.98 -7.72
N ARG A 75 0.57 10.19 -8.07
CA ARG A 75 -0.66 10.81 -7.55
C ARG A 75 -1.66 10.80 -8.70
N PRO A 76 -2.86 10.24 -8.49
CA PRO A 76 -3.91 10.36 -9.48
C PRO A 76 -4.32 11.83 -9.66
N GLU A 77 -4.27 12.30 -10.91
CA GLU A 77 -4.78 13.61 -11.31
C GLU A 77 -6.30 13.52 -11.45
N TYR A 78 -7.03 13.67 -10.34
CA TYR A 78 -8.47 13.85 -10.42
C TYR A 78 -8.74 15.33 -10.75
N LYS A 79 -9.30 15.61 -11.94
CA LYS A 79 -10.12 16.81 -12.10
C LYS A 79 -11.44 16.51 -11.38
N LEU A 80 -11.54 16.97 -10.13
CA LEU A 80 -12.84 17.05 -9.48
C LEU A 80 -13.62 18.15 -10.22
N GLU A 81 -14.37 17.77 -11.24
CA GLU A 81 -15.48 18.58 -11.71
C GLU A 81 -16.51 18.59 -10.57
N MET A 82 -16.49 19.67 -9.79
CA MET A 82 -17.52 19.97 -8.79
C MET A 82 -18.57 20.87 -9.44
#